data_AF-A0A837KMY3-F1
#
_entry.id   AF-A0A837KMY3-F1
#
_cell.length_a   1.000
_cell.length_b   1.000
_cell.length_c   1.000
_cell.angle_alpha   90.00
_cell.angle_beta   90.00
_cell.angle_gamma   90.00
#
_symmetry.space_group_name_H-M   'P 1'
#
loop_
_entity.id
_entity.type
_entity.pdbx_description
1 polymer ?
#
loop_
_entity_poly.entity_id
_entity_poly.type
_entity_poly.pdbx_seq_one_letter_code
_entity_poly.pdbx_strand_id
1 'polypeptide(L)'
;MKNIILCLALFVSILFSTPVPVQASQFSDIPDGHWARESVDFMVKKGVLSGYSNGAFRPNEAIDRAELTVMVHKLFNKLRPTVPLIQEAKLF
;
A
#
# COMPACT_ATOMS: atom_id res chain seq x y z
N MET A 1 13.94 44.88 20.07
CA MET A 1 13.66 44.37 18.71
C MET A 1 14.30 43.00 18.41
N LYS A 2 15.34 42.55 19.14
CA LYS A 2 16.03 41.25 18.92
C LYS A 2 15.28 40.02 19.48
N ASN A 3 14.35 40.25 20.39
CA ASN A 3 13.56 39.27 21.14
C ASN A 3 12.30 38.82 20.37
N ILE A 4 11.76 39.69 19.51
CA ILE A 4 10.61 39.39 18.64
C ILE A 4 11.02 38.45 17.49
N ILE A 5 12.22 38.64 16.94
CA ILE A 5 12.79 37.79 15.88
C ILE A 5 13.07 36.37 16.41
N LEU A 6 13.45 36.23 17.68
CA LEU A 6 13.74 34.95 18.33
C LEU A 6 12.46 34.12 18.58
N CYS A 7 11.34 34.78 18.91
CA CYS A 7 10.03 34.11 19.03
C CYS A 7 9.44 33.71 17.67
N LEU A 8 9.64 34.53 16.64
CA LEU A 8 9.15 34.23 15.29
C LEU A 8 9.87 33.00 14.70
N ALA A 9 11.17 32.88 14.92
CA ALA A 9 11.95 31.71 14.53
C ALA A 9 11.50 30.44 15.27
N LEU A 10 11.14 30.55 16.56
CA LEU A 10 10.67 29.43 17.37
C LEU A 10 9.25 28.99 16.99
N PHE A 11 8.41 29.92 16.54
CA PHE A 11 7.06 29.64 16.04
C PHE A 11 7.08 28.93 14.67
N VAL A 12 8.03 29.28 13.80
CA VAL A 12 8.19 28.64 12.47
C VAL A 12 8.64 27.18 12.58
N SER A 13 9.43 26.81 13.59
CA SER A 13 9.88 25.41 13.79
C SER A 13 8.75 24.46 14.19
N ILE A 14 7.68 24.95 14.83
CA ILE A 14 6.53 24.13 15.24
C ILE A 14 5.60 23.87 14.04
N LEU A 15 5.55 24.79 13.07
CA LEU A 15 4.69 24.67 11.89
C LEU A 15 5.21 23.68 10.83
N PHE A 16 6.45 23.20 10.96
CA PHE A 16 7.09 22.29 9.99
C PHE A 16 7.11 20.82 10.45
N SER A 17 6.35 20.46 11.48
CA SER A 17 6.12 19.05 11.85
C SER A 17 5.03 18.47 10.95
N THR A 18 5.36 18.18 9.70
CA THR A 18 4.54 17.23 8.93
C THR A 18 4.77 15.85 9.55
N PRO A 19 3.72 15.07 9.86
CA PRO A 19 3.93 13.68 10.21
C PRO A 19 4.51 13.01 8.97
N VAL A 20 5.78 12.64 9.03
CA VAL A 20 6.35 11.70 8.07
C VAL A 20 5.49 10.44 8.18
N PRO A 21 4.82 9.98 7.11
CA PRO A 21 4.16 8.69 7.15
C PRO A 21 5.26 7.66 7.32
N VAL A 22 5.54 7.27 8.56
CA VAL A 22 6.29 6.07 8.88
C VAL A 22 5.38 4.94 8.44
N GLN A 23 5.53 4.51 7.18
CA GLN A 23 4.90 3.31 6.68
C GLN A 23 5.57 2.15 7.43
N ALA A 24 5.05 1.88 8.63
CA ALA A 24 5.45 0.75 9.44
C ALA A 24 5.33 -0.54 8.60
N SER A 25 6.17 -1.53 8.91
CA SER A 25 6.02 -2.92 8.42
C SER A 25 4.54 -3.27 8.44
N GLN A 26 3.95 -3.44 7.25
CA GLN A 26 2.49 -3.54 7.13
C GLN A 26 1.94 -4.77 7.87
N PHE A 27 2.80 -5.77 8.06
CA PHE A 27 2.50 -7.02 8.76
C PHE A 27 3.62 -7.38 9.73
N SER A 28 3.22 -7.86 10.91
CA SER A 28 4.11 -8.25 12.01
C SER A 28 4.88 -9.55 11.76
N ASP A 29 4.39 -10.40 10.87
CA ASP A 29 4.87 -11.75 10.57
C ASP A 29 5.57 -11.86 9.21
N ILE A 30 5.82 -10.72 8.57
CA ILE A 30 6.72 -10.60 7.44
C ILE A 30 7.88 -9.72 7.93
N PRO A 31 9.09 -10.25 8.12
CA PRO A 31 10.26 -9.43 8.41
C PRO A 31 10.89 -8.86 7.13
N ASP A 32 11.80 -7.90 7.28
CA ASP A 32 12.56 -7.35 6.15
C ASP A 32 13.42 -8.46 5.52
N GLY A 33 13.42 -8.53 4.19
CA GLY A 33 14.08 -9.60 3.42
C GLY A 33 13.29 -10.90 3.29
N HIS A 34 12.08 -11.01 3.87
CA HIS A 34 11.21 -12.16 3.61
C HIS A 34 10.82 -12.19 2.12
N TRP A 35 10.90 -13.36 1.48
CA TRP A 35 10.67 -13.52 0.04
C TRP A 35 9.32 -12.95 -0.43
N ALA A 36 8.28 -13.05 0.41
CA ALA A 36 6.93 -12.56 0.09
C ALA A 36 6.77 -11.05 0.23
N ARG A 37 7.71 -10.34 0.87
CA ARG A 37 7.59 -8.92 1.24
C ARG A 37 7.19 -8.06 0.05
N GLU A 38 7.96 -8.09 -1.02
CA GLU A 38 7.73 -7.23 -2.18
C GLU A 38 6.39 -7.52 -2.88
N SER A 39 6.06 -8.81 -3.05
CA SER A 39 4.83 -9.23 -3.71
C SER A 39 3.59 -8.86 -2.90
N VAL A 40 3.63 -9.10 -1.58
CA VAL A 40 2.53 -8.76 -0.67
C VAL A 40 2.34 -7.26 -0.62
N ASP A 41 3.41 -6.48 -0.43
CA ASP A 41 3.33 -5.02 -0.37
C ASP A 41 2.76 -4.44 -1.68
N PHE A 42 3.18 -4.97 -2.83
CA PHE A 42 2.64 -4.56 -4.13
C PHE A 42 1.13 -4.81 -4.20
N MET A 43 0.69 -6.02 -3.87
CA MET A 43 -0.73 -6.39 -3.97
C MET A 43 -1.61 -5.67 -2.95
N VAL A 44 -1.09 -5.38 -1.75
CA VAL A 44 -1.79 -4.56 -0.73
C VAL A 44 -1.89 -3.11 -1.18
N LYS A 45 -0.82 -2.52 -1.73
CA LYS A 45 -0.87 -1.17 -2.33
C LYS A 45 -1.88 -1.06 -3.47
N LYS A 46 -2.12 -2.15 -4.21
CA LYS A 46 -3.15 -2.24 -5.26
C LYS A 46 -4.56 -2.54 -4.72
N GLY A 47 -4.70 -2.76 -3.42
CA GLY A 47 -5.97 -3.08 -2.76
C GLY A 47 -6.52 -4.45 -3.13
N VAL A 48 -5.66 -5.38 -3.55
CA VAL A 48 -6.02 -6.77 -3.87
C VAL A 48 -6.00 -7.62 -2.60
N LEU A 49 -4.96 -7.44 -1.78
CA LEU A 49 -4.77 -8.16 -0.52
C LEU A 49 -4.96 -7.24 0.69
N SER A 50 -5.27 -7.86 1.82
CA SER A 50 -5.34 -7.26 3.15
C SER A 50 -4.91 -8.30 4.17
N GLY A 51 -4.24 -7.88 5.24
CA GLY A 51 -3.98 -8.77 6.37
C GLY A 51 -5.17 -8.85 7.32
N TYR A 52 -4.92 -9.52 8.44
CA TYR A 52 -5.88 -9.73 9.50
C TYR A 52 -5.91 -8.55 10.47
N SER A 53 -6.99 -8.45 11.25
CA SER A 53 -7.18 -7.37 12.24
C SER A 53 -6.10 -7.31 13.32
N ASN A 54 -5.39 -8.41 13.55
CA ASN A 54 -4.27 -8.49 14.49
C ASN A 54 -2.93 -8.02 13.88
N GLY A 55 -2.91 -7.53 12.63
CA GLY A 55 -1.70 -7.05 11.97
C GLY A 55 -0.79 -8.16 11.42
N ALA A 56 -1.29 -9.38 11.25
CA ALA A 56 -0.59 -10.47 10.57
C ALA A 56 -1.05 -10.61 9.11
N PHE A 57 -0.21 -11.16 8.24
CA PHE A 57 -0.57 -11.56 6.87
C PHE A 57 -0.73 -13.08 6.71
N ARG A 58 0.06 -13.84 7.48
CA ARG A 58 0.14 -15.30 7.52
C ARG A 58 0.61 -15.93 6.21
N PRO A 59 1.82 -15.59 5.73
CA PRO A 59 2.30 -15.96 4.40
C PRO A 59 2.46 -17.48 4.18
N ASN A 60 2.51 -18.27 5.25
CA ASN A 60 2.69 -19.73 5.21
C ASN A 60 1.40 -20.50 5.55
N GLU A 61 0.30 -19.82 5.85
CA GLU A 61 -0.98 -20.47 6.11
C GLU A 61 -1.66 -20.84 4.78
N ALA A 62 -2.32 -21.99 4.74
CA ALA A 62 -3.10 -22.38 3.58
C ALA A 62 -4.37 -21.51 3.51
N ILE A 63 -4.68 -21.04 2.30
CA ILE A 63 -5.93 -20.35 2.00
C ILE A 63 -7.00 -21.36 1.57
N ASP A 64 -8.27 -21.02 1.80
CA ASP A 64 -9.38 -21.76 1.24
C ASP A 64 -9.73 -21.33 -0.20
N ARG A 65 -10.62 -22.09 -0.85
CA ARG A 65 -11.04 -21.80 -2.24
C ARG A 65 -11.85 -20.51 -2.35
N ALA A 66 -12.59 -20.13 -1.31
CA ALA A 66 -13.40 -18.90 -1.30
C ALA A 66 -12.48 -17.67 -1.21
N GLU A 67 -11.47 -17.70 -0.35
CA GLU A 67 -10.44 -16.69 -0.21
C GLU A 67 -9.68 -16.50 -1.53
N LEU A 68 -9.24 -17.60 -2.16
CA LEU A 68 -8.62 -17.55 -3.49
C LEU A 68 -9.53 -16.88 -4.51
N THR A 69 -10.81 -17.23 -4.53
CA THR A 69 -11.78 -16.67 -5.48
C THR A 69 -11.94 -15.16 -5.28
N VAL A 70 -12.01 -14.69 -4.03
CA VAL A 70 -12.07 -13.26 -3.71
C VAL A 70 -10.80 -12.54 -4.15
N MET A 71 -9.62 -13.12 -3.92
CA MET A 71 -8.35 -12.53 -4.36
C MET A 71 -8.28 -12.39 -5.88
N VAL A 72 -8.64 -13.44 -6.62
CA VAL A 72 -8.65 -13.42 -8.09
C VAL A 72 -9.67 -12.40 -8.62
N HIS A 73 -10.86 -12.34 -8.03
CA HIS A 73 -11.87 -11.35 -8.41
C HIS A 73 -11.37 -9.90 -8.22
N LYS A 74 -10.76 -9.61 -7.07
CA LYS A 74 -10.16 -8.29 -6.80
C LYS A 74 -9.01 -7.99 -7.74
N LEU A 75 -8.16 -8.98 -8.03
CA LEU A 75 -7.04 -8.85 -8.95
C LEU A 75 -7.51 -8.39 -10.33
N PHE A 76 -8.49 -9.08 -10.93
CA PHE A 76 -9.04 -8.72 -12.23
C PHE A 76 -9.74 -7.36 -12.23
N ASN A 77 -10.39 -6.97 -11.13
CA ASN A 77 -11.05 -5.67 -11.08
C ASN A 77 -10.08 -4.51 -10.86
N LYS A 78 -8.99 -4.72 -10.12
CA LYS A 78 -8.02 -3.66 -9.79
C LYS A 78 -6.91 -3.51 -10.82
N LEU A 79 -6.47 -4.61 -11.43
CA LEU A 79 -5.29 -4.63 -12.31
C LEU A 79 -5.62 -4.87 -13.78
N ARG A 80 -6.88 -5.06 -14.16
CA ARG A 80 -7.23 -5.18 -15.58
C ARG A 80 -6.77 -3.92 -16.32
N PRO A 81 -5.86 -4.04 -17.31
CA PRO A 81 -5.57 -2.93 -18.20
C PRO A 81 -6.84 -2.63 -18.99
N THR A 82 -7.24 -1.35 -19.03
CA THR A 82 -8.33 -0.90 -19.90
C THR A 82 -7.83 -1.03 -21.34
N VAL A 83 -8.21 -2.10 -22.03
CA VAL A 83 -8.06 -2.17 -23.48
C VAL A 83 -9.00 -1.11 -24.06
N PRO A 84 -8.52 -0.09 -24.79
CA PRO A 84 -9.40 0.86 -25.44
C PRO A 84 -10.23 0.12 -26.48
N LEU A 85 -11.55 0.30 -26.43
CA LEU A 85 -12.54 -0.48 -27.20
C LEU A 85 -12.52 -0.22 -28.73
N ILE A 86 -11.49 0.44 -29.29
CA ILE A 86 -11.45 0.88 -30.71
C ILE A 86 -10.04 0.81 -31.34
N GLN A 87 -9.22 -0.21 -31.06
CA GLN A 87 -7.94 -0.39 -31.78
C GLN A 87 -7.88 -1.64 -32.67
N GLU A 88 -8.83 -2.57 -32.56
CA GLU A 88 -8.81 -3.86 -33.29
C GLU A 88 -9.60 -3.84 -34.62
N ALA A 89 -10.30 -2.74 -34.96
CA ALA A 89 -11.11 -2.64 -36.18
C ALA A 89 -10.42 -1.89 -37.34
N LYS A 90 -9.07 -1.89 -37.40
CA LYS A 90 -8.30 -1.22 -38.47
C LYS A 90 -7.30 -2.12 -39.21
N LEU A 91 -7.40 -3.44 -39.05
CA LEU A 91 -6.53 -4.40 -39.76
C LEU A 91 -7.27 -5.45 -40.60
N PHE A 92 -8.54 -5.22 -40.90
CA PHE A 92 -9.24 -5.87 -42.02
C PHE A 92 -9.93 -4.80 -42.86
#